data_AF-A0A0W8FUZ6-F1
#
_entry.id   AF-A0A0W8FUZ6-F1
#
_cell.length_a   1.000
_cell.length_b   1.000
_cell.length_c   1.000
_cell.angle_alpha   90.00
_cell.angle_beta   90.00
_cell.angle_gamma   90.00
#
_symmetry.space_group_name_H-M   'P 1'
#
loop_
_entity.id
_entity.type
_entity.pdbx_description
1 polymer ?
#
loop_
_entity_poly.entity_id
_entity_poly.type
_entity_poly.pdbx_seq_one_letter_code
_entity_poly.pdbx_strand_id
1 'polypeptide(L)'
;MKKTVTIIALMVIIWLAFSASGYAWLYYSMPEFRGRVIDAETKQPIEGAVVVVLYYKRSIVSLNPGGPSSHITKARETLTDNKGEFYLPSYSEFLLFSEGTYVDFIFFKPGYMSEVGSFDTGIAGVRIAPEKYFATDVIGKKVEMELFSYEQHKLIKWSGPLGIVGLKKTKTREERRKTRPSTGGLRADQLPIFFKILDDEYKYLYN
;
A
#
# COMPACT_ATOMS: atom_id res chain seq x y z
N MET A 1 -28.93 17.25 46.57
CA MET A 1 -29.05 15.92 45.92
C MET A 1 -28.98 15.98 44.39
N LYS A 2 -29.91 16.64 43.67
CA LYS A 2 -29.91 16.63 42.19
C LYS A 2 -28.60 17.15 41.56
N LYS A 3 -28.08 18.29 42.02
CA LYS A 3 -26.80 18.86 41.53
C LYS A 3 -25.60 17.92 41.76
N THR A 4 -25.56 17.26 42.92
CA THR A 4 -24.50 16.31 43.28
C THR A 4 -24.52 15.08 42.38
N VAL A 5 -25.70 14.54 42.08
CA VAL A 5 -25.88 13.41 41.15
C VAL A 5 -25.49 13.80 39.72
N THR A 6 -25.85 15.01 39.26
CA THR A 6 -25.45 15.50 37.94
C THR A 6 -23.93 15.67 37.81
N ILE A 7 -23.27 16.19 38.86
CA ILE A 7 -21.81 16.36 38.89
C ILE A 7 -21.10 14.99 38.89
N ILE A 8 -21.60 14.02 39.65
CA ILE A 8 -21.04 12.66 39.67
C ILE A 8 -21.22 11.99 38.30
N ALA A 9 -22.40 12.12 37.68
CA ALA A 9 -22.65 11.58 36.34
C ALA A 9 -21.72 12.19 35.28
N LEU A 10 -21.50 13.51 35.32
CA LEU A 10 -20.56 14.21 34.44
C LEU A 10 -19.12 13.74 34.67
N MET A 11 -18.68 13.58 35.92
CA MET A 11 -17.35 13.07 36.22
C MET A 11 -17.16 11.63 35.74
N VAL A 12 -18.17 10.76 35.87
CA VAL A 12 -18.12 9.39 35.34
C VAL A 12 -18.05 9.37 33.81
N ILE A 13 -18.80 10.24 33.12
CA ILE A 13 -18.74 10.38 31.66
C ILE A 13 -17.36 10.87 31.20
N ILE A 14 -16.80 11.86 31.90
CA ILE A 14 -15.45 12.37 31.62
C ILE A 14 -14.42 11.27 31.87
N TRP A 15 -14.54 10.51 32.96
CA TRP A 15 -13.61 9.43 33.28
C TRP A 15 -13.68 8.27 32.28
N LEU A 16 -14.88 7.91 31.79
CA LEU A 16 -15.08 6.97 30.69
C LEU A 16 -14.53 7.49 29.35
N ALA A 17 -14.60 8.81 29.11
CA ALA A 17 -14.01 9.42 27.92
C ALA A 17 -12.47 9.45 27.95
N PHE A 18 -11.85 9.54 29.14
CA PHE A 18 -10.39 9.57 29.31
C PHE A 18 -9.75 8.20 29.58
N SER A 19 -10.53 7.17 29.93
CA SER A 19 -10.03 5.79 30.10
C SER A 19 -9.95 4.98 28.81
N ALA A 20 -10.38 5.56 27.68
CA ALA A 20 -10.05 5.07 26.34
C ALA A 20 -8.61 5.47 25.94
N SER A 21 -7.61 5.15 26.78
CA SER A 21 -6.21 5.17 26.37
C SER A 21 -5.92 3.93 25.52
N GLY A 22 -6.54 3.87 24.35
CA GLY A 22 -6.32 2.88 23.32
C GLY A 22 -6.44 3.57 21.98
N TYR A 23 -5.42 4.36 21.61
CA TYR A 23 -5.16 4.90 20.27
C TYR A 23 -6.40 5.11 19.38
N ALA A 24 -7.38 5.89 19.85
CA ALA A 24 -8.52 6.29 19.03
C ALA A 24 -8.07 7.45 18.12
N TRP A 25 -7.27 7.16 17.10
CA TRP A 25 -6.97 8.13 16.06
C TRP A 25 -8.13 8.15 15.08
N LEU A 26 -9.12 9.00 15.37
CA LEU A 26 -10.22 9.35 14.45
C LEU A 26 -9.73 9.89 13.10
N TYR A 27 -8.42 10.11 12.96
CA TYR A 27 -7.77 10.63 11.78
C TYR A 27 -6.68 9.66 11.33
N TYR A 28 -6.80 9.17 10.10
CA TYR A 28 -5.80 8.36 9.44
C TYR A 28 -5.08 9.21 8.40
N SER A 29 -3.75 9.12 8.38
CA SER A 29 -2.92 9.87 7.44
C SER A 29 -1.77 9.00 6.96
N MET A 30 -1.62 8.96 5.64
CA MET A 30 -0.49 8.39 4.94
C MET A 30 0.30 9.51 4.25
N PRO A 31 1.64 9.42 4.24
CA PRO A 31 2.48 10.40 3.57
C PRO A 31 2.26 10.36 2.05
N GLU A 32 2.87 11.30 1.35
CA GLU A 32 3.04 11.16 -0.09
C GLU A 32 4.02 10.01 -0.41
N PHE A 33 3.82 9.39 -1.58
CA PHE A 33 4.68 8.31 -2.06
C PHE A 33 5.35 8.70 -3.36
N ARG A 34 6.66 8.44 -3.43
CA ARG A 34 7.51 8.72 -4.58
C ARG A 34 8.31 7.46 -4.92
N GLY A 35 8.51 7.22 -6.20
CA GLY A 35 9.37 6.15 -6.63
C GLY A 35 9.63 6.14 -8.12
N ARG A 36 10.45 5.20 -8.55
CA ARG A 36 10.78 4.95 -9.96
C ARG A 36 10.59 3.49 -10.30
N VAL A 37 9.91 3.25 -11.40
CA VAL A 37 9.73 1.94 -12.02
C VAL A 37 10.79 1.77 -13.09
N ILE A 38 11.57 0.70 -12.99
CA ILE A 38 12.64 0.37 -13.94
C ILE A 38 12.45 -1.04 -14.48
N ASP A 39 13.04 -1.31 -15.64
CA ASP A 39 13.21 -2.66 -16.15
C ASP A 39 14.23 -3.40 -15.29
N ALA A 40 13.85 -4.56 -14.75
CA ALA A 40 14.65 -5.29 -13.78
C ALA A 40 15.99 -5.77 -14.36
N GLU A 41 16.07 -6.02 -15.67
CA GLU A 41 17.27 -6.52 -16.34
C GLU A 41 18.15 -5.36 -16.83
N THR A 42 17.58 -4.44 -17.59
CA THR A 42 18.33 -3.35 -18.24
C THR A 42 18.55 -2.13 -17.35
N LYS A 43 17.83 -2.05 -16.22
CA LYS A 43 17.81 -0.91 -15.28
C LYS A 43 17.34 0.41 -15.89
N GLN A 44 16.77 0.38 -17.09
CA GLN A 44 16.22 1.56 -17.76
C GLN A 44 14.86 1.93 -17.16
N PRO A 45 14.50 3.23 -17.11
CA PRO A 45 13.19 3.66 -16.63
C PRO A 45 12.06 3.15 -17.53
N ILE A 46 10.90 2.85 -16.92
CA ILE A 46 9.70 2.42 -17.64
C ILE A 46 8.67 3.55 -17.61
N GLU A 47 8.40 4.14 -18.78
CA GLU A 47 7.35 5.14 -18.96
C GLU A 47 5.95 4.51 -19.12
N GLY A 48 4.95 5.18 -18.56
CA GLY A 48 3.55 4.81 -18.67
C GLY A 48 3.23 3.47 -18.03
N ALA A 49 3.97 3.05 -17.01
CA ALA A 49 3.56 1.98 -16.11
C ALA A 49 2.49 2.56 -15.18
N VAL A 50 1.41 1.81 -14.95
CA VAL A 50 0.40 2.20 -13.97
C VAL A 50 0.85 1.77 -12.59
N VAL A 51 0.79 2.72 -11.67
CA VAL A 51 1.09 2.55 -10.25
C VAL A 51 -0.19 2.79 -9.49
N VAL A 52 -0.64 1.77 -8.77
CA VAL A 52 -1.82 1.84 -7.90
C VAL A 52 -1.37 1.72 -6.45
N VAL A 53 -1.86 2.60 -5.58
CA VAL A 53 -1.78 2.44 -4.13
C VAL A 53 -3.15 2.06 -3.58
N LEU A 54 -3.17 1.03 -2.74
CA LEU A 54 -4.35 0.47 -2.09
C LEU A 54 -4.28 0.79 -0.60
N TYR A 55 -5.26 1.50 -0.06
CA TYR A 55 -5.33 1.83 1.36
C TYR A 55 -6.26 0.86 2.09
N TYR A 56 -5.72 0.12 3.04
CA TYR A 56 -6.46 -0.86 3.84
C TYR A 56 -6.91 -0.29 5.17
N LYS A 57 -8.11 -0.70 5.57
CA LYS A 57 -8.63 -0.50 6.92
C LYS A 57 -9.14 -1.79 7.51
N ARG A 58 -9.22 -1.80 8.83
CA ARG A 58 -9.85 -2.84 9.62
C ARG A 58 -10.91 -2.23 10.52
N SER A 59 -12.04 -2.91 10.69
CA SER A 59 -13.07 -2.47 11.64
C SER A 59 -12.57 -2.68 13.07
N ILE A 60 -12.73 -1.69 13.96
CA ILE A 60 -12.35 -1.87 15.37
C ILE A 60 -13.44 -2.61 16.17
N VAL A 61 -14.67 -2.62 15.65
CA VAL A 61 -15.77 -3.44 16.15
C VAL A 61 -16.11 -4.46 15.08
N SER A 62 -15.95 -5.74 15.39
CA SER A 62 -16.32 -6.85 14.50
C SER A 62 -17.17 -7.85 15.25
N LEU A 63 -18.30 -8.22 14.67
CA LEU A 63 -19.14 -9.34 15.11
C LEU A 63 -18.76 -10.66 14.42
N ASN A 64 -17.72 -10.65 13.56
CA ASN A 64 -17.28 -11.87 12.90
C ASN A 64 -16.57 -12.79 13.91
N PRO A 65 -16.93 -14.09 13.97
CA PRO A 65 -16.31 -15.06 14.88
C PRO A 65 -14.81 -15.28 14.63
N GLY A 66 -14.31 -14.91 13.44
CA GLY A 66 -12.87 -14.92 13.12
C GLY A 66 -12.12 -13.62 13.45
N GLY A 67 -12.78 -12.64 14.09
CA GLY A 67 -12.22 -11.33 14.38
C GLY A 67 -12.30 -10.33 13.22
N PRO A 68 -11.73 -9.12 13.38
CA PRO A 68 -11.75 -8.10 12.33
C PRO A 68 -10.78 -8.41 11.19
N SER A 69 -11.23 -8.22 9.93
CA SER A 69 -10.40 -8.36 8.73
C SER A 69 -10.11 -7.01 8.07
N SER A 70 -8.93 -6.91 7.45
CA SER A 70 -8.56 -5.75 6.64
C SER A 70 -9.22 -5.81 5.26
N HIS A 71 -9.65 -4.67 4.74
CA HIS A 71 -10.25 -4.54 3.41
C HIS A 71 -9.81 -3.23 2.76
N ILE A 72 -9.82 -3.20 1.42
CA ILE A 72 -9.47 -2.00 0.65
C ILE A 72 -10.62 -0.99 0.79
N THR A 73 -10.27 0.24 1.16
CA THR A 73 -11.25 1.33 1.34
C THR A 73 -11.09 2.44 0.34
N LYS A 74 -9.86 2.68 -0.10
CA LYS A 74 -9.54 3.65 -1.12
C LYS A 74 -8.41 3.10 -1.98
N ALA A 75 -8.41 3.50 -3.23
CA ALA A 75 -7.27 3.35 -4.11
C ALA A 75 -7.01 4.66 -4.83
N ARG A 76 -5.76 4.88 -5.21
CA ARG A 76 -5.32 5.95 -6.10
C ARG A 76 -4.38 5.36 -7.12
N GLU A 77 -4.36 5.93 -8.32
CA GLU A 77 -3.49 5.48 -9.39
C GLU A 77 -2.83 6.65 -10.09
N THR A 78 -1.69 6.38 -10.70
CA THR A 78 -0.96 7.33 -11.54
C THR A 78 -0.17 6.57 -12.60
N LEU A 79 0.34 7.29 -13.59
CA LEU A 79 1.26 6.75 -14.59
C LEU A 79 2.67 7.24 -14.30
N THR A 80 3.65 6.38 -14.58
CA THR A 80 5.05 6.82 -14.58
C THR A 80 5.35 7.74 -15.75
N ASP A 81 6.20 8.73 -15.50
CA ASP A 81 6.69 9.65 -16.53
C ASP A 81 7.83 9.06 -17.38
N ASN A 82 8.44 9.88 -18.24
CA ASN A 82 9.56 9.48 -19.10
C ASN A 82 10.85 9.10 -18.35
N LYS A 83 10.96 9.45 -17.06
CA LYS A 83 12.04 9.01 -16.16
C LYS A 83 11.62 7.77 -15.37
N GLY A 84 10.45 7.21 -15.64
CA GLY A 84 9.85 6.10 -14.92
C GLY A 84 9.40 6.49 -13.52
N GLU A 85 9.34 7.77 -13.19
CA GLU A 85 9.00 8.27 -11.85
C GLU A 85 7.50 8.39 -11.68
N PHE A 86 7.02 8.12 -10.45
CA PHE A 86 5.65 8.35 -10.06
C PHE A 86 5.57 9.21 -8.79
N TYR A 87 4.46 9.92 -8.67
CA TYR A 87 4.10 10.68 -7.50
C TYR A 87 2.65 10.39 -7.14
N LEU A 88 2.42 10.00 -5.88
CA LEU A 88 1.12 9.84 -5.28
C LEU A 88 1.02 10.80 -4.09
N PRO A 89 0.09 11.77 -4.11
CA PRO A 89 -0.02 12.76 -3.05
C PRO A 89 -0.46 12.11 -1.73
N SER A 90 -0.14 12.79 -0.63
CA SER A 90 -0.57 12.38 0.70
C SER A 90 -2.09 12.15 0.76
N TYR A 91 -2.47 11.24 1.65
CA TYR A 91 -3.85 10.84 1.81
C TYR A 91 -4.20 10.87 3.29
N SER A 92 -5.30 11.53 3.60
CA SER A 92 -5.85 11.52 4.94
C SER A 92 -7.36 11.40 4.90
N GLU A 93 -7.92 10.80 5.93
CA GLU A 93 -9.36 10.64 6.06
C GLU A 93 -9.76 10.50 7.52
N PHE A 94 -11.03 10.80 7.78
CA PHE A 94 -11.65 10.56 9.07
C PHE A 94 -12.10 9.10 9.18
N LEU A 95 -11.76 8.46 10.30
CA LEU A 95 -12.12 7.09 10.58
C LEU A 95 -13.12 7.02 11.73
N LEU A 96 -14.32 6.52 11.42
CA LEU A 96 -15.32 6.20 12.43
C LEU A 96 -15.49 4.68 12.48
N PHE A 97 -15.26 4.08 13.64
CA PHE A 97 -15.32 2.62 13.87
C PHE A 97 -14.40 1.76 12.98
N SER A 98 -13.33 2.36 12.46
CA SER A 98 -12.27 1.67 11.72
C SER A 98 -10.90 2.22 12.09
N GLU A 99 -9.86 1.46 11.82
CA GLU A 99 -8.47 1.92 11.86
C GLU A 99 -7.82 1.66 10.49
N GLY A 100 -6.94 2.55 10.06
CA GLY A 100 -6.13 2.32 8.87
C GLY A 100 -4.96 1.42 9.22
N THR A 101 -4.70 0.40 8.38
CA THR A 101 -3.76 -0.66 8.74
C THR A 101 -2.44 -0.53 8.00
N TYR A 102 -2.49 -0.59 6.67
CA TYR A 102 -1.32 -0.59 5.81
C TYR A 102 -1.73 -0.19 4.39
N VAL A 103 -0.76 -0.03 3.51
CA VAL A 103 -0.93 0.19 2.09
C VAL A 103 -0.25 -0.92 1.30
N ASP A 104 -0.84 -1.30 0.19
CA ASP A 104 -0.16 -2.11 -0.83
C ASP A 104 -0.04 -1.32 -2.12
N PHE A 105 0.87 -1.77 -2.98
CA PHE A 105 1.02 -1.25 -4.32
C PHE A 105 0.77 -2.32 -5.36
N ILE A 106 0.28 -1.89 -6.52
CA ILE A 106 0.28 -2.67 -7.76
C ILE A 106 1.06 -1.87 -8.80
N PHE A 107 2.08 -2.48 -9.37
CA PHE A 107 2.82 -1.94 -10.52
C PHE A 107 2.54 -2.81 -11.73
N PHE A 108 2.07 -2.19 -12.81
CA PHE A 108 1.74 -2.93 -14.01
C PHE A 108 2.06 -2.18 -15.29
N LYS A 109 2.60 -2.92 -16.26
CA LYS A 109 2.83 -2.47 -17.62
C LYS A 109 2.65 -3.68 -18.56
N PRO A 110 1.88 -3.57 -19.65
CA PRO A 110 1.86 -4.54 -20.74
C PRO A 110 3.27 -4.98 -21.15
N GLY A 111 3.49 -6.29 -21.22
CA GLY A 111 4.81 -6.86 -21.53
C GLY A 111 5.74 -7.02 -20.32
N TYR A 112 5.32 -6.67 -19.11
CA TYR A 112 6.05 -6.87 -17.86
C TYR A 112 5.24 -7.73 -16.86
N MET A 113 5.95 -8.44 -15.99
CA MET A 113 5.34 -9.10 -14.83
C MET A 113 4.87 -8.02 -13.86
N SER A 114 3.64 -8.12 -13.36
CA SER A 114 3.17 -7.20 -12.33
C SER A 114 3.88 -7.45 -11.01
N GLU A 115 4.20 -6.38 -10.29
CA GLU A 115 4.70 -6.44 -8.92
C GLU A 115 3.60 -5.97 -7.96
N VAL A 116 3.36 -6.71 -6.88
CA VAL A 116 2.29 -6.43 -5.92
C VAL A 116 2.77 -6.59 -4.49
N GLY A 117 2.42 -5.64 -3.62
CA GLY A 117 2.59 -5.75 -2.17
C GLY A 117 3.99 -5.36 -1.67
N SER A 118 4.52 -6.13 -0.71
CA SER A 118 5.79 -5.83 -0.04
C SER A 118 7.01 -6.21 -0.89
N PHE A 119 8.07 -5.41 -0.81
CA PHE A 119 9.27 -5.59 -1.64
C PHE A 119 10.27 -6.51 -0.96
N ASP A 120 10.69 -7.53 -1.71
CA ASP A 120 11.77 -8.44 -1.31
C ASP A 120 13.09 -7.67 -1.33
N THR A 121 13.80 -7.77 -0.21
CA THR A 121 15.12 -7.16 -0.04
C THR A 121 16.26 -7.98 -0.65
N GLY A 122 15.96 -9.19 -1.15
CA GLY A 122 16.94 -10.20 -1.52
C GLY A 122 17.58 -10.89 -0.31
N ILE A 123 17.18 -10.51 0.92
CA ILE A 123 17.58 -11.15 2.17
C ILE A 123 16.43 -12.04 2.62
N ALA A 124 16.73 -13.33 2.79
CA ALA A 124 15.73 -14.36 3.08
C ALA A 124 14.85 -13.98 4.28
N GLY A 125 13.53 -14.00 4.06
CA GLY A 125 12.52 -13.65 5.05
C GLY A 125 12.40 -12.16 5.43
N VAL A 126 13.09 -11.24 4.74
CA VAL A 126 13.05 -9.80 5.05
C VAL A 126 12.29 -9.05 3.95
N ARG A 127 11.16 -8.45 4.34
CA ARG A 127 10.32 -7.62 3.47
C ARG A 127 10.23 -6.20 4.01
N ILE A 128 10.25 -5.21 3.12
CA ILE A 128 10.03 -3.81 3.50
C ILE A 128 8.56 -3.47 3.27
N ALA A 129 7.93 -2.90 4.31
CA ALA A 129 6.58 -2.36 4.22
C ALA A 129 6.54 -1.22 3.18
N PRO A 130 5.60 -1.23 2.22
CA PRO A 130 5.58 -0.25 1.13
C PRO A 130 5.55 1.21 1.59
N GLU A 131 4.90 1.49 2.72
CA GLU A 131 4.85 2.82 3.31
C GLU A 131 6.25 3.34 3.62
N LYS A 132 7.11 2.49 4.18
CA LYS A 132 8.49 2.86 4.50
C LYS A 132 9.35 2.94 3.24
N TYR A 133 9.07 2.10 2.25
CA TYR A 133 9.88 2.00 1.05
C TYR A 133 9.70 3.18 0.10
N PHE A 134 8.46 3.70 -0.04
CA PHE A 134 8.12 4.77 -0.98
C PHE A 134 7.85 6.13 -0.32
N ALA A 135 7.73 6.22 1.00
CA ALA A 135 7.65 7.52 1.69
C ALA A 135 9.06 8.15 1.77
N THR A 136 9.58 8.58 0.63
CA THR A 136 10.89 9.20 0.51
C THR A 136 10.81 10.55 -0.20
N ASP A 137 11.65 11.48 0.25
CA ASP A 137 11.88 12.78 -0.37
C ASP A 137 12.74 12.67 -1.65
N VAL A 138 13.66 11.70 -1.68
CA VAL A 138 14.63 11.52 -2.76
C VAL A 138 14.62 10.06 -3.24
N ILE A 139 14.13 9.86 -4.46
CA ILE A 139 14.09 8.54 -5.09
C ILE A 139 15.52 7.99 -5.24
N GLY A 140 15.73 6.73 -4.82
CA GLY A 140 17.02 6.05 -4.91
C GLY A 140 18.00 6.40 -3.79
N LYS A 141 17.59 7.20 -2.78
CA LYS A 141 18.38 7.48 -1.59
C LYS A 141 18.75 6.17 -0.89
N LYS A 142 20.05 5.94 -0.70
CA LYS A 142 20.54 4.79 0.07
C LYS A 142 20.27 5.04 1.54
N VAL A 143 19.65 4.08 2.20
CA VAL A 143 19.40 4.11 3.64
C VAL A 143 19.83 2.80 4.27
N GLU A 144 20.12 2.85 5.56
CA GLU A 144 20.22 1.66 6.39
C GLU A 144 18.97 1.56 7.26
N MET A 145 18.37 0.38 7.31
CA MET A 145 17.18 0.10 8.12
C MET A 145 17.35 -1.21 8.87
N GLU A 146 16.83 -1.25 10.10
CA GLU A 146 16.66 -2.49 10.84
C GLU A 146 15.30 -3.09 10.53
N LEU A 147 15.30 -4.26 9.92
CA LEU A 147 14.11 -4.98 9.48
C LEU A 147 14.04 -6.33 10.19
N PHE A 148 12.83 -6.74 10.57
CA PHE A 148 12.64 -8.05 11.17
C PHE A 148 12.67 -9.13 10.09
N SER A 149 13.53 -10.14 10.25
CA SER A 149 13.50 -11.36 9.44
C SER A 149 12.58 -12.37 10.10
N TYR A 150 11.53 -12.76 9.38
CA TYR A 150 10.61 -13.79 9.87
C TYR A 150 11.27 -15.17 9.90
N GLU A 151 12.22 -15.44 8.99
CA GLU A 151 12.94 -16.71 8.95
C GLU A 151 13.99 -16.82 10.05
N GLN A 152 14.73 -15.74 10.33
CA GLN A 152 15.79 -15.75 11.33
C GLN A 152 15.32 -15.31 12.72
N HIS A 153 14.05 -14.90 12.86
CA HIS A 153 13.44 -14.36 14.08
C HIS A 153 14.28 -13.28 14.79
N LYS A 154 14.95 -12.42 14.01
CA LYS A 154 15.80 -11.32 14.53
C LYS A 154 15.78 -10.10 13.63
N LEU A 155 16.21 -8.97 14.19
CA LEU A 155 16.46 -7.75 13.41
C LEU A 155 17.74 -7.91 12.57
N ILE A 156 17.63 -7.55 11.30
CA ILE A 156 18.73 -7.55 10.33
C ILE A 156 18.87 -6.13 9.79
N LYS A 157 20.12 -5.68 9.64
CA LYS A 157 20.42 -4.42 8.96
C LYS A 157 20.39 -4.64 7.46
N TRP A 158 19.49 -3.94 6.78
CA TRP A 158 19.43 -3.87 5.34
C TRP A 158 19.92 -2.50 4.88
N SER A 159 20.66 -2.48 3.76
CA SER A 159 21.10 -1.26 3.12
C SER A 159 20.74 -1.29 1.64
N GLY A 160 20.08 -0.25 1.15
CA GLY A 160 19.69 -0.18 -0.25
C GLY A 160 18.94 1.10 -0.62
N PRO A 161 18.65 1.28 -1.92
CA PRO A 161 17.93 2.44 -2.41
C PRO A 161 16.44 2.35 -2.04
N LEU A 162 15.86 3.46 -1.58
CA LEU A 162 14.43 3.60 -1.40
C LEU A 162 13.72 3.93 -2.71
N GLY A 163 12.47 3.48 -2.82
CA GLY A 163 11.56 3.88 -3.87
C GLY A 163 11.93 3.42 -5.28
N ILE A 164 12.69 2.34 -5.46
CA ILE A 164 12.98 1.77 -6.78
C ILE A 164 12.33 0.40 -6.89
N VAL A 165 11.48 0.22 -7.90
CA VAL A 165 10.85 -1.08 -8.20
C VAL A 165 11.26 -1.54 -9.59
N GLY A 166 11.73 -2.78 -9.68
CA GLY A 166 12.12 -3.40 -10.94
C GLY A 166 11.03 -4.31 -11.47
N LEU A 167 10.49 -4.04 -12.65
CA LEU A 167 9.58 -4.95 -13.33
C LEU A 167 10.35 -5.88 -14.26
N LYS A 168 10.11 -7.18 -14.13
CA LYS A 168 10.70 -8.18 -15.02
C LYS A 168 9.95 -8.24 -16.34
N LYS A 169 10.66 -8.14 -17.45
CA LYS A 169 10.05 -8.23 -18.78
C LYS A 169 9.58 -9.64 -19.06
N THR A 170 8.37 -9.78 -19.56
CA THR A 170 7.81 -11.07 -19.97
C THR A 170 8.31 -11.46 -21.36
N LYS A 171 8.57 -12.75 -21.56
CA LYS A 171 9.10 -13.29 -22.83
C LYS A 171 8.02 -13.98 -23.65
N THR A 172 6.95 -14.45 -23.01
CA THR A 172 5.90 -15.24 -23.67
C THR A 172 4.50 -14.70 -23.36
N ARG A 173 3.55 -14.99 -24.26
CA ARG A 173 2.11 -14.69 -24.06
C ARG A 173 1.57 -15.37 -22.80
N GLU A 174 2.01 -16.60 -22.53
CA GLU A 174 1.60 -17.36 -21.34
C GLU A 174 2.10 -16.74 -20.04
N GLU A 175 3.34 -16.25 -20.03
CA GLU A 175 3.88 -15.53 -18.87
C GLU A 175 3.06 -14.26 -18.60
N ARG A 176 2.77 -13.45 -19.63
CA ARG A 176 1.92 -12.25 -19.52
C ARG A 176 0.54 -12.57 -18.94
N ARG A 177 -0.07 -13.68 -19.38
CA ARG A 177 -1.38 -14.12 -18.87
C ARG A 177 -1.33 -14.48 -17.38
N LYS A 178 -0.27 -15.17 -16.94
CA LYS A 178 -0.11 -15.62 -15.55
C LYS A 178 0.25 -14.50 -14.59
N THR A 179 0.87 -13.43 -15.08
CA THR A 179 1.35 -12.31 -14.26
C THR A 179 0.40 -11.11 -14.32
N ARG A 180 -0.88 -11.34 -14.61
CA ARG A 180 -1.89 -10.28 -14.51
C ARG A 180 -2.18 -10.01 -13.04
N PRO A 181 -2.13 -8.75 -12.60
CA PRO A 181 -2.46 -8.40 -11.23
C PRO A 181 -3.95 -8.61 -10.96
N SER A 182 -4.29 -8.98 -9.72
CA SER A 182 -5.67 -8.96 -9.24
C SER A 182 -6.12 -7.53 -8.99
N THR A 183 -7.41 -7.25 -9.21
CA THR A 183 -8.01 -5.94 -8.92
C THR A 183 -8.37 -5.76 -7.45
N GLY A 184 -8.24 -6.80 -6.62
CA GLY A 184 -8.63 -6.77 -5.21
C GLY A 184 -10.13 -6.50 -4.99
N GLY A 185 -10.98 -6.76 -6.00
CA GLY A 185 -12.41 -6.46 -5.95
C GLY A 185 -12.78 -5.00 -6.28
N LEU A 186 -11.80 -4.15 -6.62
CA LEU A 186 -12.06 -2.80 -7.12
C LEU A 186 -12.67 -2.81 -8.52
N ARG A 187 -13.33 -1.71 -8.87
CA ARG A 187 -14.05 -1.52 -10.14
C ARG A 187 -13.41 -0.45 -11.03
N ALA A 188 -13.80 -0.43 -12.30
CA ALA A 188 -13.25 0.49 -13.31
C ALA A 188 -13.52 1.98 -13.03
N ASP A 189 -14.58 2.32 -12.31
CA ASP A 189 -14.85 3.68 -11.85
C ASP A 189 -13.91 4.13 -10.72
N GLN A 190 -13.30 3.17 -10.00
CA GLN A 190 -12.34 3.44 -8.93
C GLN A 190 -10.89 3.48 -9.42
N LEU A 191 -10.57 2.74 -10.49
CA LEU A 191 -9.24 2.62 -11.08
C LEU A 191 -9.27 2.67 -12.63
N PRO A 192 -9.77 3.77 -13.23
CA PRO A 192 -10.03 3.84 -14.67
C PRO A 192 -8.79 3.60 -15.56
N ILE A 193 -7.62 4.08 -15.18
CA ILE A 193 -6.36 3.92 -15.93
C ILE A 193 -5.91 2.46 -15.87
N PHE A 194 -5.89 1.87 -14.68
CA PHE A 194 -5.49 0.47 -14.49
C PHE A 194 -6.40 -0.50 -15.26
N PHE A 195 -7.72 -0.30 -15.18
CA PHE A 195 -8.68 -1.12 -15.93
C PHE A 195 -8.53 -0.95 -17.44
N LYS A 196 -8.36 0.29 -17.92
CA LYS A 196 -8.09 0.53 -19.34
C LYS A 196 -6.86 -0.25 -19.84
N ILE A 197 -5.76 -0.21 -19.09
CA ILE A 197 -4.53 -0.93 -19.46
C ILE A 197 -4.72 -2.45 -19.38
N LEU A 198 -5.46 -2.95 -18.39
CA LEU A 198 -5.80 -4.37 -18.28
C LEU A 198 -6.67 -4.86 -19.43
N ASP A 199 -7.59 -4.03 -19.91
CA ASP A 199 -8.46 -4.33 -21.05
C ASP A 199 -7.71 -4.31 -22.37
N ASP A 200 -6.81 -3.35 -22.56
CA ASP A 200 -5.93 -3.28 -23.74
C ASP A 200 -4.98 -4.48 -23.78
N GLU A 201 -4.41 -4.87 -22.63
CA GLU A 201 -3.64 -6.11 -22.50
C GLU A 201 -4.49 -7.33 -22.83
N TYR A 202 -5.72 -7.40 -22.32
CA TYR A 202 -6.62 -8.51 -22.59
C TYR A 202 -6.92 -8.65 -24.10
N LYS A 203 -7.24 -7.55 -24.77
CA LYS A 203 -7.46 -7.56 -26.23
C LYS A 203 -6.24 -8.08 -26.98
N TYR A 204 -5.03 -7.66 -26.60
CA TYR A 204 -3.80 -8.17 -27.20
C TYR A 204 -3.56 -9.66 -26.91
N LEU A 205 -3.95 -10.14 -25.72
CA LEU A 205 -3.72 -11.51 -25.29
C LEU A 205 -4.77 -12.51 -25.78
N TYR A 206 -5.88 -12.09 -26.37
CA TYR A 206 -6.98 -12.98 -26.77
C TYR A 206 -7.57 -12.72 -28.16
N ASN A 207 -7.23 -11.59 -28.80
CA ASN A 207 -7.44 -11.38 -30.22
C ASN A 207 -6.14 -11.69 -31.01
#